data_AF-A0A3B8ILZ0-F1
#
_entry.id   AF-A0A3B8ILZ0-F1
#
_cell.length_a   1.000
_cell.length_b   1.000
_cell.length_c   1.000
_cell.angle_alpha   90.00
_cell.angle_beta   90.00
_cell.angle_gamma   90.00
#
_symmetry.space_group_name_H-M   'P 1'
#
loop_
_entity.id
_entity.type
_entity.pdbx_description
1 polymer ?
#
loop_
_entity_poly.entity_id
_entity_poly.type
_entity_poly.pdbx_seq_one_letter_code
_entity_poly.pdbx_strand_id
1 'polypeptide(L)'
;MIDNLKEKTGKTLEEWIALIKAQNLEKHGEIMKFLKGEHGLTHGFANTITLKAREADAGSFAEEDLITMQYKGKDALFPIYEAVLAAIKSFGEDVEIVPKKAAVSLKTKRQFALVQPTTKTRVDL
;
A
#
# COMPACT_ATOMS: atom_id res chain seq x y z
N MET A 1 -7.91 12.60 -0.46
CA MET A 1 -9.09 11.68 -0.29
C MET A 1 -9.45 11.53 1.19
N ILE A 2 -8.46 11.51 2.09
CA ILE A 2 -8.68 11.57 3.55
C ILE A 2 -9.21 12.95 3.97
N ASP A 3 -8.86 14.01 3.22
CA ASP A 3 -9.17 15.41 3.54
C ASP A 3 -10.68 15.70 3.67
N ASN A 4 -11.52 14.97 2.93
CA ASN A 4 -12.99 15.13 2.95
C ASN A 4 -13.72 13.97 3.64
N LEU A 5 -12.98 13.09 4.34
CA LEU A 5 -13.56 11.89 4.95
C LEU A 5 -14.55 12.25 6.06
N LYS A 6 -14.19 13.22 6.93
CA LYS A 6 -15.07 13.70 8.00
C LYS A 6 -16.35 14.34 7.45
N GLU A 7 -16.22 15.17 6.41
CA GLU A 7 -17.37 15.84 5.79
C GLU A 7 -18.34 14.86 5.12
N LYS A 8 -17.83 13.77 4.54
CA LYS A 8 -18.64 12.81 3.78
C LYS A 8 -19.15 11.64 4.61
N THR A 9 -18.49 11.29 5.71
CA THR A 9 -18.83 10.13 6.54
C THR A 9 -19.25 10.49 7.96
N GLY A 10 -19.14 11.77 8.34
CA GLY A 10 -19.54 12.28 9.65
C GLY A 10 -18.56 11.96 10.80
N LYS A 11 -17.51 11.17 10.56
CA LYS A 11 -16.50 10.79 11.54
C LYS A 11 -15.09 10.92 10.98
N THR A 12 -14.11 11.15 11.84
CA THR A 12 -12.70 11.15 11.46
C THR A 12 -12.22 9.72 11.20
N LEU A 13 -11.05 9.58 10.57
CA LEU A 13 -10.44 8.28 10.35
C LEU A 13 -10.17 7.54 11.68
N GLU A 14 -9.69 8.27 12.69
CA GLU A 14 -9.41 7.73 14.02
C GLU A 14 -10.67 7.22 14.72
N GLU A 15 -11.78 7.95 14.62
CA GLU A 15 -13.08 7.54 15.17
C GLU A 15 -13.59 6.26 14.47
N TRP A 16 -13.41 6.16 13.16
CA TRP A 16 -13.75 4.93 12.43
C TRP A 16 -12.89 3.75 12.85
N ILE A 17 -11.58 3.95 13.01
CA ILE A 17 -10.66 2.90 13.46
C ILE A 17 -11.02 2.45 14.88
N ALA A 18 -11.31 3.39 15.79
CA ALA A 18 -11.73 3.08 17.15
C ALA A 18 -13.04 2.27 17.16
N LEU A 19 -13.99 2.61 16.29
CA LEU A 19 -15.27 1.90 16.20
C LEU A 19 -15.09 0.48 15.64
N ILE A 20 -14.26 0.31 14.61
CA ILE A 20 -13.91 -1.01 14.07
C ILE A 20 -13.26 -1.88 15.14
N LYS A 21 -12.33 -1.32 15.94
CA LYS A 21 -11.68 -2.01 17.07
C LYS A 21 -12.69 -2.36 18.16
N ALA A 22 -13.63 -1.48 18.48
CA ALA A 22 -14.68 -1.74 19.47
C ALA A 22 -15.63 -2.88 19.05
N GLN A 23 -15.88 -3.04 17.75
CA GLN A 23 -16.67 -4.13 17.19
C GLN A 23 -15.88 -5.45 17.02
N ASN A 24 -14.59 -5.45 17.38
CA ASN A 24 -13.69 -6.59 17.28
C ASN A 24 -13.61 -7.20 15.86
N LEU A 25 -13.69 -6.35 14.83
CA LEU A 25 -13.68 -6.75 13.42
C LEU A 25 -12.24 -6.73 12.88
N GLU A 26 -11.72 -7.89 12.46
CA GLU A 26 -10.35 -8.01 11.96
C GLU A 26 -10.26 -8.27 10.45
N LYS A 27 -11.28 -8.96 9.89
CA LYS A 27 -11.27 -9.32 8.47
C LYS A 27 -11.72 -8.15 7.60
N HIS A 28 -11.04 -7.96 6.48
CA HIS A 28 -11.40 -6.93 5.50
C HIS A 28 -12.88 -7.01 5.07
N GLY A 29 -13.39 -8.21 4.82
CA GLY A 29 -14.77 -8.40 4.41
C GLY A 29 -15.80 -8.07 5.50
N GLU A 30 -15.46 -8.31 6.77
CA GLU A 30 -16.33 -8.01 7.92
C GLU A 30 -16.41 -6.50 8.13
N ILE A 31 -15.27 -5.81 8.11
CA ILE A 31 -15.20 -4.35 8.20
C ILE A 31 -15.91 -3.68 7.02
N MET A 32 -15.73 -4.19 5.79
CA MET A 32 -16.41 -3.66 4.61
C MET A 32 -17.93 -3.84 4.67
N LYS A 33 -18.41 -4.98 5.18
CA LYS A 33 -19.85 -5.20 5.40
C LYS A 33 -20.40 -4.27 6.47
N PHE A 34 -19.67 -4.10 7.57
CA PHE A 34 -20.04 -3.19 8.65
C PHE A 34 -20.14 -1.73 8.17
N LEU A 35 -19.10 -1.21 7.52
CA LEU A 35 -19.06 0.18 7.04
C LEU A 35 -20.10 0.46 5.94
N LYS A 36 -20.31 -0.48 5.01
CA LYS A 36 -21.29 -0.29 3.93
C LYS A 36 -22.73 -0.56 4.36
N GLY A 37 -22.93 -1.58 5.19
CA GLY A 37 -24.24 -2.04 5.62
C GLY A 37 -24.82 -1.16 6.71
N GLU A 38 -24.09 -1.03 7.84
CA GLU A 38 -24.60 -0.32 9.02
C GLU A 38 -24.46 1.20 8.90
N HIS A 39 -23.45 1.66 8.14
CA HIS A 39 -23.13 3.08 8.04
C HIS A 39 -23.30 3.67 6.64
N GLY A 40 -23.68 2.86 5.63
CA GLY A 40 -23.99 3.37 4.29
C GLY A 40 -22.79 3.98 3.54
N LEU A 41 -21.56 3.67 3.94
CA LEU A 41 -20.37 4.25 3.30
C LEU A 41 -20.24 3.77 1.84
N THR A 42 -19.79 4.66 0.97
CA THR A 42 -19.43 4.28 -0.41
C THR A 42 -18.19 3.39 -0.42
N HIS A 43 -18.01 2.63 -1.52
CA HIS A 43 -16.89 1.70 -1.64
C HIS A 43 -15.52 2.35 -1.39
N GLY A 44 -15.29 3.55 -1.92
CA GLY A 44 -14.00 4.25 -1.77
C GLY A 44 -13.65 4.56 -0.31
N PHE A 45 -14.59 5.14 0.44
CA PHE A 45 -14.37 5.46 1.85
C PHE A 45 -14.26 4.20 2.70
N ALA A 46 -15.17 3.23 2.52
CA ALA A 46 -15.14 1.97 3.26
C ALA A 46 -13.81 1.23 3.04
N ASN A 47 -13.32 1.17 1.80
CA ASN A 47 -12.04 0.54 1.48
C ASN A 47 -10.85 1.28 2.13
N THR A 48 -10.84 2.62 2.05
CA THR A 48 -9.77 3.44 2.63
C THR A 48 -9.69 3.26 4.15
N ILE A 49 -10.83 3.34 4.84
CA ILE A 49 -10.92 3.14 6.29
C ILE A 49 -10.51 1.71 6.65
N THR A 50 -10.98 0.70 5.91
CA THR A 50 -10.63 -0.69 6.18
C THR A 50 -9.14 -0.96 6.01
N LEU A 51 -8.51 -0.40 4.98
CA LEU A 51 -7.07 -0.53 4.76
C LEU A 51 -6.26 0.12 5.88
N LYS A 52 -6.66 1.34 6.30
CA LYS A 52 -6.01 2.06 7.40
C LYS A 52 -6.22 1.39 8.75
N ALA A 53 -7.43 0.90 9.05
CA ALA A 53 -7.75 0.21 10.30
C ALA A 53 -6.96 -1.09 10.47
N ARG A 54 -6.60 -1.74 9.36
CA ARG A 54 -5.84 -2.99 9.35
C ARG A 54 -4.34 -2.78 9.15
N GLU A 55 -3.87 -1.52 9.12
CA GLU A 55 -2.48 -1.16 8.77
C GLU A 55 -2.02 -1.87 7.48
N ALA A 56 -2.96 -2.09 6.56
CA ALA A 56 -2.78 -2.91 5.39
C ALA A 56 -2.51 -2.08 4.13
N ASP A 57 -2.37 -0.77 4.22
CA ASP A 57 -1.84 0.07 3.15
C ASP A 57 -0.32 0.07 3.14
N ALA A 58 0.28 0.35 1.98
CA ALA A 58 1.74 0.40 1.85
C ALA A 58 2.35 1.49 2.74
N GLY A 59 1.65 2.60 2.99
CA GLY A 59 2.13 3.68 3.86
C GLY A 59 2.12 3.36 5.36
N SER A 60 1.69 2.16 5.75
CA SER A 60 1.78 1.67 7.13
C SER A 60 3.02 0.80 7.38
N PHE A 61 3.87 0.56 6.37
CA PHE A 61 5.10 -0.22 6.48
C PHE A 61 6.31 0.67 6.19
N ALA A 62 7.45 0.37 6.81
CA ALA A 62 8.72 0.94 6.40
C ALA A 62 9.07 0.49 4.97
N GLU A 63 9.81 1.32 4.25
CA GLU A 63 10.21 1.05 2.87
C GLU A 63 11.05 -0.24 2.76
N GLU A 64 11.93 -0.45 3.73
CA GLU A 64 12.77 -1.64 3.85
C GLU A 64 11.94 -2.90 4.09
N ASP A 65 10.87 -2.80 4.89
CA ASP A 65 9.96 -3.90 5.16
C ASP A 65 9.18 -4.29 3.90
N LEU A 66 8.74 -3.31 3.11
CA LEU A 66 8.03 -3.56 1.85
C LEU A 66 8.92 -4.28 0.84
N ILE A 67 10.19 -3.91 0.74
CA ILE A 67 11.16 -4.59 -0.14
C ILE A 67 11.41 -6.00 0.38
N THR A 68 11.68 -6.16 1.68
CA THR A 68 11.91 -7.48 2.29
C THR A 68 10.72 -8.42 2.07
N MET A 69 9.49 -7.93 2.22
CA MET A 69 8.28 -8.71 1.96
C MET A 69 8.14 -9.12 0.50
N GLN A 70 8.50 -8.27 -0.46
CA GLN A 70 8.43 -8.57 -1.90
C GLN A 70 9.36 -9.72 -2.31
N TYR A 71 10.55 -9.77 -1.70
CA TYR A 71 11.61 -10.71 -2.05
C TYR A 71 11.68 -11.94 -1.14
N LYS A 72 10.88 -12.02 -0.07
CA LYS A 72 10.81 -13.19 0.80
C LYS A 72 10.48 -14.47 -0.01
N GLY A 73 11.41 -15.43 -0.02
CA GLY A 73 11.29 -16.67 -0.79
C GLY A 73 11.57 -16.51 -2.30
N LYS A 74 12.16 -15.37 -2.68
CA LYS A 74 12.62 -14.97 -4.01
C LYS A 74 13.99 -14.30 -3.92
N ASP A 75 14.77 -14.66 -2.90
CA ASP A 75 16.01 -14.00 -2.49
C ASP A 75 17.05 -13.96 -3.63
N ALA A 76 17.05 -14.98 -4.49
CA ALA A 76 17.89 -15.05 -5.68
C ALA A 76 17.62 -13.94 -6.73
N LEU A 77 16.47 -13.27 -6.67
CA LEU A 77 16.12 -12.15 -7.55
C LEU A 77 16.57 -10.80 -6.98
N PHE A 78 17.01 -10.74 -5.73
CA PHE A 78 17.42 -9.50 -5.09
C PHE A 78 18.61 -8.81 -5.81
N PRO A 79 19.62 -9.53 -6.32
CA PRO A 79 20.70 -8.90 -7.10
C PRO A 79 20.21 -8.17 -8.38
N ILE A 80 19.10 -8.64 -8.99
CA ILE A 80 18.50 -7.97 -10.16
C ILE A 80 17.90 -6.64 -9.74
N TYR A 81 17.24 -6.59 -8.59
CA TYR A 81 16.70 -5.37 -8.02
C TYR A 81 17.80 -4.34 -7.72
N GLU A 82 18.88 -4.77 -7.07
CA GLU A 82 20.02 -3.89 -6.78
C GLU A 82 20.66 -3.33 -8.05
N ALA A 83 20.80 -4.15 -9.09
CA ALA A 83 21.33 -3.72 -10.38
C ALA A 83 20.43 -2.66 -11.05
N VAL A 84 19.11 -2.84 -11.01
CA VAL A 84 18.16 -1.85 -11.54
C VAL A 84 18.22 -0.54 -10.73
N LEU A 85 18.28 -0.62 -9.40
CA LEU A 85 18.40 0.57 -8.57
C LEU A 85 19.70 1.33 -8.83
N ALA A 86 20.82 0.63 -8.97
CA ALA A 86 22.10 1.23 -9.28
C ALA A 86 22.06 1.97 -10.62
N ALA A 87 21.44 1.38 -11.65
CA ALA A 87 21.27 2.02 -12.94
C ALA A 87 20.34 3.25 -12.86
N ILE A 88 19.24 3.17 -12.11
CA ILE A 88 18.28 4.27 -12.04
C ILE A 88 18.79 5.46 -11.24
N LYS A 89 19.63 5.22 -10.22
CA LYS A 89 20.29 6.31 -9.49
C LYS A 89 21.16 7.21 -10.39
N SER A 90 21.56 6.75 -11.57
CA SER A 90 22.30 7.56 -12.53
C SER A 90 21.41 8.39 -13.47
N PHE A 91 20.08 8.29 -13.40
CA PHE A 91 19.16 8.94 -14.35
C PHE A 91 18.86 10.39 -13.97
N GLY A 92 19.01 10.77 -12.70
CA GLY A 92 18.77 12.13 -12.21
C GLY A 92 18.50 12.16 -10.72
N GLU A 93 18.67 13.34 -10.10
CA GLU A 93 18.37 13.56 -8.67
C GLU A 93 16.86 13.62 -8.39
N ASP A 94 16.03 13.80 -9.41
CA ASP A 94 14.57 13.90 -9.30
C ASP A 94 13.85 12.54 -9.35
N VAL A 95 14.63 11.44 -9.38
CA VAL A 95 14.07 10.09 -9.37
C VAL A 95 13.76 9.65 -7.95
N GLU A 96 12.48 9.36 -7.72
CA GLU A 96 11.95 8.79 -6.50
C GLU A 96 11.75 7.27 -6.66
N ILE A 97 12.25 6.51 -5.69
CA ILE A 97 12.01 5.07 -5.54
C ILE A 97 10.92 4.92 -4.50
N VAL A 98 9.77 4.37 -4.89
CA VAL A 98 8.60 4.23 -4.01
C VAL A 98 8.24 2.75 -3.87
N PRO A 99 8.67 2.09 -2.79
CA PRO A 99 8.26 0.72 -2.50
C PRO A 99 6.75 0.63 -2.30
N LYS A 100 6.13 -0.36 -2.94
CA LYS A 100 4.75 -0.78 -2.73
C LYS A 100 4.76 -2.22 -2.25
N LYS A 101 3.60 -2.77 -1.85
CA LYS A 101 3.53 -4.14 -1.32
C LYS A 101 3.99 -5.24 -2.29
N ALA A 102 3.79 -5.05 -3.60
CA ALA A 102 4.06 -6.08 -4.59
C ALA A 102 5.18 -5.69 -5.57
N ALA A 103 5.55 -4.42 -5.62
CA ALA A 103 6.47 -3.89 -6.61
C ALA A 103 7.11 -2.59 -6.11
N VAL A 104 8.20 -2.17 -6.74
CA VAL A 104 8.86 -0.89 -6.49
C VAL A 104 8.59 0.04 -7.68
N SER A 105 7.92 1.15 -7.40
CA SER A 105 7.58 2.16 -8.39
C SER A 105 8.71 3.15 -8.56
N LEU A 106 9.11 3.37 -9.81
CA LEU A 106 10.17 4.29 -10.18
C LEU A 106 9.51 5.46 -10.89
N LYS A 107 9.65 6.66 -10.30
CA LYS A 107 8.93 7.83 -10.78
C LYS A 107 9.77 9.09 -10.65
N THR A 108 9.44 10.08 -11.45
CA THR A 108 9.76 11.49 -11.14
C THR A 108 8.43 12.16 -10.78
N LYS A 109 7.96 13.13 -11.58
CA LYS A 109 6.59 13.65 -11.53
C LYS A 109 5.53 12.60 -11.90
N ARG A 110 5.90 11.62 -12.73
CA ARG A 110 5.04 10.51 -13.16
C ARG A 110 5.83 9.20 -13.05
N GLN A 111 5.12 8.11 -12.79
CA GLN A 111 5.70 6.77 -12.81
C GLN A 111 6.12 6.42 -14.24
N PHE A 112 7.37 5.97 -14.41
CA PHE A 112 7.92 5.58 -15.70
C PHE A 112 8.33 4.11 -15.77
N ALA A 113 8.56 3.45 -14.63
CA ALA A 113 8.88 2.02 -14.57
C ALA A 113 8.36 1.39 -13.27
N LEU A 114 8.23 0.06 -13.26
CA LEU A 114 7.76 -0.70 -12.11
C LEU A 114 8.57 -2.00 -11.96
N VAL A 115 9.46 -2.07 -10.96
CA VAL A 115 10.21 -3.31 -10.69
C VAL A 115 9.35 -4.25 -9.87
N GLN A 116 9.01 -5.41 -10.42
CA GLN A 116 8.14 -6.37 -9.75
C GLN A 116 8.72 -7.78 -9.78
N PRO A 117 9.06 -8.41 -8.65
CA PRO A 117 9.41 -9.82 -8.61
C PRO A 117 8.13 -10.68 -8.75
N THR A 118 7.60 -10.82 -9.96
CA THR A 118 6.28 -11.45 -10.20
C THR A 118 6.27 -12.94 -9.85
N THR A 119 7.35 -13.67 -10.14
CA THR A 119 7.48 -15.10 -9.82
C THR A 119 8.74 -15.35 -8.99
N LYS A 120 9.03 -16.61 -8.63
CA LYS A 120 10.27 -16.98 -7.94
C LYS A 120 11.52 -16.89 -8.82
N THR A 121 11.35 -16.73 -10.14
CA THR A 121 12.43 -16.82 -11.12
C THR A 121 12.45 -15.65 -12.11
N ARG A 122 11.54 -14.68 -11.97
CA ARG A 122 11.38 -13.57 -12.92
C ARG A 122 11.07 -12.26 -12.22
N VAL A 123 11.74 -11.20 -12.69
CA VAL A 123 11.44 -9.80 -12.39
C VAL A 123 10.86 -9.16 -13.65
N ASP A 124 9.74 -8.47 -13.51
CA ASP A 124 9.12 -7.64 -14.56
C ASP A 124 9.51 -6.17 -14.33
N LEU A 125 9.62 -5.40 -15.42
CA LEU A 125 10.00 -3.98 -15.45
C LEU A 125 9.01 -3.13 -16.26
#